data_AF-A0A1Y5F4I7-F1
#
_entry.id   AF-A0A1Y5F4I7-F1
#
_cell.length_a   1.000
_cell.length_b   1.000
_cell.length_c   1.000
_cell.angle_alpha   90.00
_cell.angle_beta   90.00
_cell.angle_gamma   90.00
#
_symmetry.space_group_name_H-M   'P 1'
#
loop_
_entity.id
_entity.type
_entity.pdbx_description
1 polymer ?
#
loop_
_entity_poly.entity_id
_entity_poly.type
_entity_poly.pdbx_seq_one_letter_code
_entity_poly.pdbx_strand_id
1 'polypeptide(L)'
;MDFKALSVKEAYPFYKSLYKEVKRDYFSFNGLDFFNLRLFKGDFLLLKNRFDSKVYGLFEKGVPKILATHYQAKDSTLGIANSLGSILVNSSVSQSEITTFVSNLKIHLKDIDGPIYAPINAHFNLGFTLPNPSIDSTKLTFLTSASSEGLEKLFYNNDGFKQERKFYSLSFKVADCPEYVEKIKSGLSERPPEYTVEKLSLTNYKQDIRDYNRIINESFKDHWNFFPLSFEEEWDLMKTAILVLKRDYVRFLVHKNTKVALNMFMPDFHQVFTNGDDTKNMMRSMFYKKAPKRVRGVTTCIIPEYRGKGLLKYVRNENLLGIFADGVLEVESSYIDQDNINSLENSKSTGAKYSHEFNLFSLN
;
A
#
# COMPACT_ATOMS: atom_id res chain seq x y z
N MET A 1 -10.52 10.55 -30.90
CA MET A 1 -9.78 9.93 -29.77
C MET A 1 -8.94 8.81 -30.32
N ASP A 2 -7.78 8.58 -29.72
CA ASP A 2 -6.82 7.57 -30.17
C ASP A 2 -6.48 6.67 -28.97
N PHE A 3 -6.73 5.37 -29.10
CA PHE A 3 -6.42 4.37 -28.06
C PHE A 3 -5.12 3.66 -28.42
N LYS A 4 -4.20 3.54 -27.47
CA LYS A 4 -2.90 2.91 -27.69
C LYS A 4 -2.57 1.90 -26.61
N ALA A 5 -2.02 0.77 -27.03
CA ALA A 5 -1.26 -0.12 -26.16
C ALA A 5 0.23 0.21 -26.32
N LEU A 6 0.86 0.64 -25.23
CA LEU A 6 2.25 1.09 -25.19
C LEU A 6 3.07 0.15 -24.30
N SER A 7 4.35 -0.01 -24.62
CA SER A 7 5.31 -0.49 -23.62
C SER A 7 5.44 0.53 -22.49
N VAL A 8 5.88 0.06 -21.32
CA VAL A 8 6.15 0.93 -20.15
C VAL A 8 7.12 2.08 -20.51
N LYS A 9 8.15 1.78 -21.32
CA LYS A 9 9.15 2.76 -21.75
C LYS A 9 8.55 3.84 -22.66
N GLU A 10 7.68 3.45 -23.61
CA GLU A 10 7.00 4.40 -24.50
C GLU A 10 5.97 5.26 -23.76
N ALA A 11 5.32 4.70 -22.74
CA ALA A 11 4.35 5.42 -21.93
C ALA A 11 4.97 6.45 -20.98
N TYR A 12 6.24 6.30 -20.60
CA TYR A 12 6.87 7.09 -19.54
C TYR A 12 6.84 8.62 -19.77
N PRO A 13 7.09 9.17 -20.98
CA PRO A 13 6.93 10.60 -21.24
C PRO A 13 5.48 11.09 -21.06
N PHE A 14 4.51 10.31 -21.56
CA PHE A 14 3.08 10.62 -21.42
C PHE A 14 2.64 10.57 -19.97
N TYR A 15 3.05 9.53 -19.23
CA TYR A 15 2.83 9.42 -17.80
C TYR A 15 3.34 10.66 -17.08
N LYS A 16 4.59 11.08 -17.30
CA LYS A 16 5.13 12.29 -16.66
C LYS A 16 4.35 13.56 -17.00
N SER A 17 3.82 13.67 -18.21
CA SER A 17 3.01 14.82 -18.60
C SER A 17 1.65 14.83 -17.89
N LEU A 18 0.88 13.73 -17.98
CA LEU A 18 -0.44 13.61 -17.35
C LEU A 18 -0.34 13.65 -15.83
N TYR A 19 0.68 13.00 -15.26
CA TYR A 19 0.94 13.01 -13.83
C TYR A 19 1.16 14.44 -13.30
N LYS A 20 1.86 15.31 -14.04
CA LYS A 20 2.02 16.72 -13.63
C LYS A 20 0.70 17.48 -13.63
N GLU A 21 -0.21 17.16 -14.53
CA GLU A 21 -1.54 17.76 -14.61
C GLU A 21 -2.43 17.26 -13.48
N VAL A 22 -2.56 15.93 -13.32
CA VAL A 22 -3.32 15.32 -12.22
C VAL A 22 -2.76 15.76 -10.86
N LYS A 23 -1.44 15.82 -10.67
CA LYS A 23 -0.81 16.31 -9.42
C LYS A 23 -1.11 17.79 -9.15
N ARG A 24 -1.42 18.62 -10.16
CA ARG A 24 -1.85 20.02 -9.94
C ARG A 24 -3.28 20.09 -9.43
N ASP A 25 -4.12 19.16 -9.88
CA ASP A 25 -5.52 19.08 -9.45
C ASP A 25 -5.67 18.49 -8.04
N TYR A 26 -4.65 17.78 -7.53
CA TYR A 26 -4.67 17.14 -6.21
C TYR A 26 -3.39 17.38 -5.41
N PHE A 27 -3.50 18.02 -4.25
CA PHE A 27 -2.38 18.12 -3.30
C PHE A 27 -2.37 16.96 -2.31
N SER A 28 -1.35 16.12 -2.42
CA SER A 28 -0.31 15.82 -1.43
C SER A 28 0.57 14.76 -2.08
N PHE A 29 1.89 15.00 -2.19
CA PHE A 29 2.81 13.97 -2.69
C PHE A 29 2.55 12.69 -1.92
N ASN A 30 2.19 11.63 -2.64
CA ASN A 30 1.98 10.32 -2.04
C ASN A 30 3.27 9.53 -2.23
N GLY A 31 3.74 8.78 -1.23
CA GLY A 31 4.99 8.01 -1.36
C GLY A 31 4.95 7.04 -2.55
N LEU A 32 3.74 6.66 -2.98
CA LEU A 32 3.44 5.87 -4.17
C LEU A 32 3.91 6.55 -5.46
N ASP A 33 4.02 7.87 -5.56
CA ASP A 33 4.45 8.58 -6.76
C ASP A 33 5.89 8.23 -7.15
N PHE A 34 6.77 8.10 -6.15
CA PHE A 34 8.14 7.64 -6.36
C PHE A 34 8.19 6.19 -6.87
N PHE A 35 7.37 5.31 -6.29
CA PHE A 35 7.30 3.92 -6.73
C PHE A 35 6.67 3.82 -8.11
N ASN A 36 5.54 4.49 -8.36
CA ASN A 36 4.92 4.61 -9.68
C ASN A 36 5.92 5.11 -10.71
N LEU A 37 6.70 6.16 -10.42
CA LEU A 37 7.76 6.61 -11.33
C LEU A 37 8.81 5.53 -11.62
N ARG A 38 9.21 4.71 -10.63
CA ARG A 38 10.09 3.55 -10.86
C ARG A 38 9.39 2.42 -11.62
N LEU A 39 8.10 2.17 -11.37
CA LEU A 39 7.27 1.20 -12.11
C LEU A 39 7.21 1.61 -13.59
N PHE A 40 6.93 2.88 -13.89
CA PHE A 40 6.92 3.41 -15.26
C PHE A 40 8.29 3.54 -15.91
N LYS A 41 9.39 3.50 -15.14
CA LYS A 41 10.75 3.32 -15.69
C LYS A 41 11.08 1.86 -15.98
N GLY A 42 10.31 0.91 -15.44
CA GLY A 42 10.61 -0.52 -15.52
C GLY A 42 11.77 -0.96 -14.63
N ASP A 43 12.06 -0.24 -13.54
CA ASP A 43 13.26 -0.41 -12.72
C ASP A 43 13.04 -1.29 -11.48
N PHE A 44 11.98 -2.09 -11.46
CA PHE A 44 11.60 -2.91 -10.30
C PHE A 44 11.76 -4.40 -10.60
N LEU A 45 12.59 -5.11 -9.82
CA LEU A 45 12.89 -6.53 -10.05
C LEU A 45 11.64 -7.42 -9.99
N LEU A 46 10.73 -7.18 -9.04
CA LEU A 46 9.42 -7.86 -8.95
C LEU A 46 8.64 -7.76 -10.28
N LEU A 47 8.59 -6.57 -10.89
CA LEU A 47 7.90 -6.39 -12.17
C LEU A 47 8.55 -7.24 -13.26
N LYS A 48 9.89 -7.16 -13.41
CA LYS A 48 10.60 -7.87 -14.47
C LYS A 48 10.45 -9.38 -14.35
N ASN A 49 10.44 -9.91 -13.13
CA ASN A 49 10.41 -11.35 -12.90
C ASN A 49 9.00 -11.93 -12.99
N ARG A 50 7.98 -11.21 -12.51
CA ARG A 50 6.62 -11.76 -12.38
C ARG A 50 5.64 -11.30 -13.45
N PHE A 51 5.88 -10.14 -14.07
CA PHE A 51 4.86 -9.49 -14.89
C PHE A 51 5.38 -9.06 -16.25
N ASP A 52 4.58 -9.29 -17.29
CA ASP A 52 4.65 -8.53 -18.52
C ASP A 52 3.77 -7.29 -18.36
N SER A 53 4.37 -6.11 -18.56
CA SER A 53 3.70 -4.83 -18.30
C SER A 53 3.41 -4.11 -19.60
N LYS A 54 2.15 -3.69 -19.77
CA LYS A 54 1.69 -2.80 -20.85
C LYS A 54 0.98 -1.60 -20.26
N VAL A 55 0.93 -0.51 -21.00
CA VAL A 55 0.16 0.68 -20.63
C VAL A 55 -0.88 0.94 -21.70
N TYR A 56 -2.14 0.95 -21.30
CA TYR A 56 -3.26 1.32 -22.17
C TYR A 56 -3.57 2.80 -21.98
N GLY A 57 -3.65 3.53 -23.08
CA GLY A 57 -3.86 4.97 -23.04
C GLY A 57 -4.93 5.45 -24.00
N LEU A 58 -5.72 6.42 -23.56
CA LEU A 58 -6.61 7.19 -24.41
C LEU A 58 -6.05 8.60 -24.60
N PHE A 59 -5.99 9.04 -25.86
CA PHE A 59 -5.38 10.30 -26.25
C PHE A 59 -6.36 11.19 -27.01
N GLU A 60 -6.25 12.49 -26.77
CA GLU A 60 -6.88 13.55 -27.55
C GLU A 60 -5.77 14.35 -28.24
N LYS A 61 -5.72 14.33 -29.59
CA LYS A 61 -4.72 15.08 -30.38
C LYS A 61 -3.27 14.85 -29.91
N GLY A 62 -2.95 13.62 -29.49
CA GLY A 62 -1.62 13.24 -28.99
C GLY A 62 -1.37 13.54 -27.51
N VAL A 63 -2.31 14.18 -26.80
CA VAL A 63 -2.22 14.44 -25.36
C VAL A 63 -2.94 13.32 -24.60
N PRO A 64 -2.29 12.68 -23.60
CA PRO A 64 -2.90 11.61 -22.82
C PRO A 64 -4.04 12.14 -21.93
N LYS A 65 -5.19 11.48 -21.97
CA LYS A 65 -6.34 11.73 -21.08
C LYS A 65 -6.48 10.65 -20.00
N ILE A 66 -6.26 9.40 -20.38
CA ILE A 66 -6.30 8.24 -19.49
C ILE A 66 -5.06 7.40 -19.75
N LEU A 67 -4.40 6.94 -18.69
CA LEU A 67 -3.34 5.93 -18.76
C LEU A 67 -3.60 4.89 -17.67
N ALA A 68 -3.60 3.60 -18.02
CA ALA A 68 -3.68 2.51 -17.06
C ALA A 68 -2.59 1.48 -17.36
N THR A 69 -1.78 1.16 -16.35
CA THR A 69 -0.82 0.06 -16.44
C THR A 69 -1.52 -1.27 -16.20
N HIS A 70 -1.31 -2.22 -17.08
CA HIS A 70 -1.73 -3.61 -16.92
C HIS A 70 -0.52 -4.47 -16.57
N TYR A 71 -0.64 -5.22 -15.48
CA TYR A 71 0.32 -6.23 -15.04
C TYR A 71 -0.22 -7.60 -15.39
N GLN A 72 0.32 -8.20 -16.45
CA GLN A 72 -0.01 -9.56 -16.86
C GLN A 72 0.97 -10.53 -16.19
N ALA A 73 0.47 -11.49 -15.41
CA ALA A 73 1.33 -12.46 -14.75
C ALA A 73 2.03 -13.37 -15.78
N LYS A 74 3.34 -13.59 -15.62
CA LYS A 74 4.13 -14.54 -16.42
C LYS A 74 3.87 -15.99 -16.03
N ASP A 75 3.46 -16.19 -14.79
CA ASP A 75 3.12 -17.50 -14.23
C ASP A 75 1.77 -17.40 -13.52
N SER A 76 0.72 -17.88 -14.19
CA SER A 76 -0.64 -17.93 -13.65
C SER A 76 -0.83 -19.09 -12.67
N THR A 77 0.10 -20.04 -12.58
CA THR A 77 -0.01 -21.22 -11.69
C THR A 77 0.13 -20.85 -10.22
N LEU A 78 0.81 -19.74 -9.93
CA LEU A 78 0.89 -19.14 -8.59
C LEU A 78 -0.34 -18.31 -8.22
N GLY A 79 -1.38 -18.29 -9.07
CA GLY A 79 -2.62 -17.54 -8.88
C GLY A 79 -2.49 -16.02 -9.03
N ILE A 80 -1.33 -15.52 -9.46
CA ILE A 80 -1.01 -14.09 -9.53
C ILE A 80 -2.05 -13.37 -10.40
N ALA A 81 -2.81 -12.46 -9.80
CA ALA A 81 -3.89 -11.77 -10.47
C ALA A 81 -3.37 -10.86 -11.60
N ASN A 82 -3.97 -11.02 -12.79
CA ASN A 82 -3.94 -9.97 -13.81
C ASN A 82 -4.61 -8.71 -13.23
N SER A 83 -3.94 -7.57 -13.32
CA SER A 83 -4.41 -6.37 -12.65
C SER A 83 -4.14 -5.11 -13.43
N LEU A 84 -5.01 -4.12 -13.21
CA LEU A 84 -4.73 -2.73 -13.56
C LEU A 84 -4.15 -2.06 -12.31
N GLY A 85 -2.94 -1.55 -12.45
CA GLY A 85 -2.20 -0.93 -11.36
C GLY A 85 -2.37 0.57 -11.30
N SER A 86 -1.30 1.28 -11.64
CA SER A 86 -1.31 2.74 -11.67
C SER A 86 -2.22 3.23 -12.80
N ILE A 87 -3.24 4.00 -12.40
CA ILE A 87 -4.24 4.58 -13.29
C ILE A 87 -4.22 6.10 -13.09
N LEU A 88 -4.00 6.83 -14.18
CA LEU A 88 -4.11 8.28 -14.23
C LEU A 88 -5.29 8.66 -15.12
N VAL A 89 -6.18 9.48 -14.59
CA VAL A 89 -7.33 10.01 -15.30
C VAL A 89 -7.33 11.52 -15.18
N ASN A 90 -7.33 12.20 -16.32
CA ASN A 90 -7.50 13.64 -16.40
C ASN A 90 -8.89 14.04 -15.86
N SER A 91 -8.97 15.08 -15.04
CA SER A 91 -10.23 15.58 -14.45
C SER A 91 -11.26 16.00 -15.52
N SER A 92 -10.79 16.55 -16.64
CA SER A 92 -11.60 17.02 -17.77
C SER A 92 -12.21 15.90 -18.63
N VAL A 93 -11.93 14.62 -18.33
CA VAL A 93 -12.45 13.52 -19.14
C VAL A 93 -13.98 13.46 -19.09
N SER A 94 -14.59 13.27 -20.25
CA SER A 94 -16.03 13.08 -20.43
C SER A 94 -16.43 11.61 -20.29
N GLN A 95 -17.72 11.39 -20.06
CA GLN A 95 -18.27 10.03 -19.92
C GLN A 95 -18.09 9.20 -21.19
N SER A 96 -18.26 9.80 -22.38
CA SER A 96 -18.05 9.12 -23.66
C SER A 96 -16.60 8.67 -23.87
N GLU A 97 -15.63 9.45 -23.37
CA GLU A 97 -14.21 9.10 -23.45
C GLU A 97 -13.89 7.93 -22.52
N ILE A 98 -14.45 7.90 -21.31
CA ILE A 98 -14.36 6.76 -20.40
C ILE A 98 -14.95 5.50 -21.03
N THR A 99 -16.16 5.57 -21.57
CA THR A 99 -16.79 4.43 -22.26
C THR A 99 -15.93 3.93 -23.42
N THR A 100 -15.34 4.85 -24.19
CA THR A 100 -14.42 4.52 -25.29
C THR A 100 -13.17 3.80 -24.77
N PHE A 101 -12.54 4.33 -23.71
CA PHE A 101 -11.37 3.71 -23.10
C PHE A 101 -11.67 2.31 -22.59
N VAL A 102 -12.72 2.15 -21.79
CA VAL A 102 -13.13 0.86 -21.22
C VAL A 102 -13.43 -0.15 -22.33
N SER A 103 -14.18 0.23 -23.36
CA SER A 103 -14.53 -0.68 -24.46
C SER A 103 -13.28 -1.21 -25.18
N ASN A 104 -12.33 -0.34 -25.48
CA ASN A 104 -11.06 -0.74 -26.10
C ASN A 104 -10.21 -1.58 -25.14
N LEU A 105 -10.19 -1.24 -23.84
CA LEU A 105 -9.49 -2.00 -22.83
C LEU A 105 -10.01 -3.44 -22.75
N LYS A 106 -11.34 -3.63 -22.75
CA LYS A 106 -11.96 -4.97 -22.79
C LYS A 106 -11.57 -5.76 -24.03
N ILE A 107 -11.55 -5.11 -25.21
CA ILE A 107 -11.12 -5.77 -26.46
C ILE A 107 -9.67 -6.27 -26.36
N HIS A 108 -8.78 -5.45 -25.79
CA HIS A 108 -7.36 -5.80 -25.65
C HIS A 108 -7.08 -6.85 -24.58
N LEU A 109 -7.97 -7.00 -23.60
CA LEU A 109 -7.83 -7.90 -22.47
C LEU A 109 -8.76 -9.12 -22.54
N LYS A 110 -9.49 -9.29 -23.64
CA LYS A 110 -10.50 -10.35 -23.83
C LYS A 110 -9.96 -11.77 -23.69
N ASP A 111 -8.67 -11.96 -23.97
CA ASP A 111 -8.01 -13.28 -23.96
C ASP A 111 -7.38 -13.58 -22.60
N ILE A 112 -7.59 -12.73 -21.58
CA ILE A 112 -7.14 -12.95 -20.22
C ILE A 112 -8.19 -13.77 -19.47
N ASP A 113 -7.78 -14.92 -18.96
CA ASP A 113 -8.64 -15.75 -18.11
C ASP A 113 -8.74 -15.16 -16.69
N GLY A 114 -9.96 -15.13 -16.16
CA GLY A 114 -10.26 -14.70 -14.79
C GLY A 114 -10.47 -13.18 -14.61
N PRO A 115 -10.79 -12.74 -13.38
CA PRO A 115 -11.06 -11.33 -13.10
C PRO A 115 -9.79 -10.47 -13.21
N ILE A 116 -9.93 -9.29 -13.82
CA ILE A 116 -8.86 -8.28 -13.87
C ILE A 116 -9.16 -7.23 -12.82
N TYR A 117 -8.48 -7.31 -11.68
CA TYR A 117 -8.72 -6.41 -10.55
C TYR A 117 -8.06 -5.04 -10.74
N ALA A 118 -8.72 -3.99 -10.25
CA ALA A 118 -8.30 -2.61 -10.35
C ALA A 118 -8.83 -1.78 -9.17
N PRO A 119 -8.06 -0.84 -8.62
CA PRO A 119 -6.63 -0.67 -8.79
C PRO A 119 -5.88 -1.68 -7.89
N ILE A 120 -4.98 -2.47 -8.46
CA ILE A 120 -4.02 -3.30 -7.72
C ILE A 120 -2.65 -3.14 -8.35
N ASN A 121 -1.72 -2.56 -7.58
CA ASN A 121 -0.32 -2.51 -7.98
C ASN A 121 0.35 -3.86 -7.71
N ALA A 122 1.39 -4.17 -8.50
CA ALA A 122 2.17 -5.41 -8.39
C ALA A 122 2.73 -5.69 -6.99
N HIS A 123 2.90 -4.67 -6.13
CA HIS A 123 3.60 -4.82 -4.86
C HIS A 123 2.71 -5.09 -3.64
N PHE A 124 1.37 -5.10 -3.74
CA PHE A 124 0.39 -5.37 -2.65
C PHE A 124 0.55 -4.64 -1.31
N ASN A 125 1.60 -3.86 -1.16
CA ASN A 125 2.08 -3.30 0.07
C ASN A 125 2.57 -1.92 -0.28
N LEU A 126 2.30 -1.01 0.65
CA LEU A 126 2.78 0.35 0.68
C LEU A 126 1.82 1.39 0.08
N GLY A 127 0.60 1.42 0.63
CA GLY A 127 -0.10 2.68 0.77
C GLY A 127 0.68 3.59 1.72
N PHE A 128 1.60 4.40 1.19
CA PHE A 128 2.51 5.22 2.00
C PHE A 128 1.83 6.43 2.68
N THR A 129 0.59 6.71 2.30
CA THR A 129 0.07 8.07 2.30
C THR A 129 -1.45 8.07 2.20
N LEU A 130 -2.11 8.82 3.09
CA LEU A 130 -3.57 8.91 3.19
C LEU A 130 -4.14 9.90 2.15
N PRO A 131 -5.33 9.67 1.59
CA PRO A 131 -5.92 10.64 0.66
C PRO A 131 -6.02 12.04 1.27
N ASN A 132 -6.07 13.05 0.41
CA ASN A 132 -6.32 14.43 0.85
C ASN A 132 -7.61 14.49 1.70
N PRO A 133 -7.61 15.16 2.86
CA PRO A 133 -8.80 15.28 3.71
C PRO A 133 -10.06 15.86 3.04
N SER A 134 -9.92 16.58 1.91
CA SER A 134 -11.05 17.10 1.15
C SER A 134 -11.80 16.05 0.33
N ILE A 135 -11.24 14.85 0.22
CA ILE A 135 -11.80 13.74 -0.54
C ILE A 135 -12.83 12.99 0.31
N ASP A 136 -13.93 12.58 -0.31
CA ASP A 136 -14.88 11.64 0.31
C ASP A 136 -14.17 10.33 0.67
N SER A 137 -14.01 10.10 1.97
CA SER A 137 -13.31 8.94 2.50
C SER A 137 -14.01 7.62 2.24
N THR A 138 -15.24 7.64 1.71
CA THR A 138 -16.02 6.45 1.34
C THR A 138 -15.80 6.00 -0.10
N LYS A 139 -15.27 6.87 -0.97
CA LYS A 139 -15.16 6.64 -2.42
C LYS A 139 -13.73 6.41 -2.90
N LEU A 140 -12.81 6.12 -1.99
CA LEU A 140 -11.42 5.88 -2.37
C LEU A 140 -11.30 4.56 -3.09
N THR A 141 -10.41 4.48 -4.07
CA THR A 141 -10.10 3.23 -4.74
C THR A 141 -8.89 2.58 -4.06
N PHE A 142 -8.82 1.25 -4.09
CA PHE A 142 -7.79 0.49 -3.37
C PHE A 142 -6.38 0.79 -3.92
N LEU A 143 -5.41 1.01 -3.02
CA LEU A 143 -4.00 1.29 -3.34
C LEU A 143 -3.76 2.43 -4.34
N THR A 144 -4.74 3.29 -4.62
CA THR A 144 -4.52 4.51 -5.38
C THR A 144 -4.19 5.65 -4.46
N SER A 145 -3.53 6.61 -5.07
CA SER A 145 -2.81 7.64 -4.37
C SER A 145 -3.47 9.02 -4.51
N ALA A 146 -4.62 9.05 -5.18
CA ALA A 146 -5.54 10.17 -5.25
C ALA A 146 -6.91 9.60 -5.62
N SER A 147 -7.97 9.92 -4.86
CA SER A 147 -9.31 9.88 -5.44
C SER A 147 -9.46 11.18 -6.22
N SER A 148 -9.56 11.05 -7.54
CA SER A 148 -9.81 12.16 -8.44
C SER A 148 -11.23 12.07 -8.99
N GLU A 149 -11.80 13.20 -9.39
CA GLU A 149 -13.08 13.22 -10.12
C GLU A 149 -13.01 12.31 -11.36
N GLY A 150 -11.86 12.27 -12.04
CA GLY A 150 -11.63 11.36 -13.16
C GLY A 150 -11.70 9.87 -12.76
N LEU A 151 -11.09 9.50 -11.63
CA LEU A 151 -11.18 8.13 -11.11
C LEU A 151 -12.58 7.80 -10.60
N GLU A 152 -13.28 8.76 -10.01
CA GLU A 152 -14.68 8.57 -9.61
C GLU A 152 -15.54 8.27 -10.84
N LYS A 153 -15.39 9.05 -11.92
CA LYS A 153 -16.08 8.79 -13.19
C LYS A 153 -15.73 7.41 -13.77
N LEU A 154 -14.45 7.02 -13.69
CA LEU A 154 -13.94 5.75 -14.23
C LEU A 154 -14.39 4.52 -13.43
N PHE A 155 -14.64 4.63 -12.12
CA PHE A 155 -14.98 3.45 -11.31
C PHE A 155 -16.44 3.41 -10.85
N TYR A 156 -17.08 4.56 -10.64
CA TYR A 156 -18.44 4.64 -10.08
C TYR A 156 -19.48 5.07 -11.11
N ASN A 157 -19.11 5.84 -12.13
CA ASN A 157 -20.07 6.41 -13.09
C ASN A 157 -20.09 5.69 -14.44
N ASN A 158 -19.71 4.41 -14.51
CA ASN A 158 -19.88 3.58 -15.70
C ASN A 158 -19.95 2.09 -15.36
N ASP A 159 -20.51 1.31 -16.29
CA ASP A 159 -20.69 -0.14 -16.13
C ASP A 159 -19.47 -0.97 -16.57
N GLY A 160 -18.33 -0.31 -16.79
CA GLY A 160 -17.07 -0.93 -17.17
C GLY A 160 -16.38 -1.67 -16.04
N PHE A 161 -16.63 -1.26 -14.80
CA PHE A 161 -16.03 -1.80 -13.60
C PHE A 161 -17.11 -2.19 -12.59
N LYS A 162 -16.86 -3.26 -11.85
CA LYS A 162 -17.72 -3.72 -10.76
C LYS A 162 -16.95 -3.68 -9.46
N GLN A 163 -17.54 -3.12 -8.43
CA GLN A 163 -16.95 -3.15 -7.08
C GLN A 163 -17.00 -4.58 -6.53
N GLU A 164 -15.85 -5.11 -6.13
CA GLU A 164 -15.70 -6.48 -5.64
C GLU A 164 -15.52 -6.52 -4.12
N ARG A 165 -14.70 -5.64 -3.55
CA ARG A 165 -14.35 -5.67 -2.12
C ARG A 165 -14.12 -4.29 -1.55
N LYS A 166 -14.40 -4.16 -0.24
CA LYS A 166 -14.04 -3.00 0.57
C LYS A 166 -12.91 -3.34 1.54
N PHE A 167 -12.09 -2.34 1.82
CA PHE A 167 -11.08 -2.37 2.86
C PHE A 167 -11.23 -1.13 3.74
N TYR A 168 -10.97 -1.29 5.02
CA TYR A 168 -11.14 -0.23 5.99
C TYR A 168 -9.81 0.15 6.63
N SER A 169 -9.63 1.44 6.82
CA SER A 169 -8.62 2.02 7.68
C SER A 169 -9.27 2.52 8.96
N LEU A 170 -8.61 2.27 10.09
CA LEU A 170 -8.98 2.81 11.38
C LEU A 170 -7.84 3.67 11.92
N SER A 171 -8.18 4.80 12.53
CA SER A 171 -7.21 5.71 13.14
C SER A 171 -7.41 5.79 14.65
N PHE A 172 -6.30 5.87 15.35
CA PHE A 172 -6.17 5.97 16.80
C PHE A 172 -5.40 7.25 17.12
N LYS A 173 -5.95 8.10 17.99
CA LYS A 173 -5.25 9.28 18.52
C LYS A 173 -4.98 9.07 20.00
N VAL A 174 -3.74 9.28 20.41
CA VAL A 174 -3.30 9.11 21.80
C VAL A 174 -4.16 9.95 22.76
N ALA A 175 -4.45 11.20 22.37
CA ALA A 175 -5.23 12.13 23.18
C ALA A 175 -6.70 11.69 23.36
N ASP A 176 -7.26 10.95 22.40
CA ASP A 176 -8.66 10.50 22.43
C ASP A 176 -8.80 9.19 23.24
N CYS A 177 -7.70 8.52 23.55
CA CYS A 177 -7.68 7.19 24.15
C CYS A 177 -6.57 7.01 25.22
N PRO A 178 -6.48 7.90 26.23
CA PRO A 178 -5.42 7.85 27.24
C PRO A 178 -5.45 6.55 28.06
N GLU A 179 -6.63 6.05 28.40
CA GLU A 179 -6.83 4.80 29.14
C GLU A 179 -6.24 3.59 28.41
N TYR A 180 -6.31 3.58 27.08
CA TYR A 180 -5.71 2.50 26.28
C TYR A 180 -4.18 2.54 26.38
N VAL A 181 -3.58 3.72 26.35
CA VAL A 181 -2.11 3.87 26.51
C VAL A 181 -1.66 3.39 27.89
N GLU A 182 -2.42 3.71 28.94
CA GLU A 182 -2.17 3.21 30.28
C GLU A 182 -2.30 1.68 30.36
N LYS A 183 -3.35 1.12 29.74
CA LYS A 183 -3.56 -0.32 29.63
C LYS A 183 -2.43 -1.04 28.90
N ILE A 184 -1.84 -0.42 27.86
CA ILE A 184 -0.65 -0.96 27.22
C ILE A 184 0.51 -1.00 28.23
N LYS A 185 0.79 0.12 28.91
CA LYS A 185 1.90 0.23 29.86
C LYS A 185 1.78 -0.80 30.98
N SER A 186 0.59 -0.98 31.54
CA SER A 186 0.35 -1.95 32.62
C SER A 186 0.42 -3.40 32.13
N GLY A 187 -0.02 -3.69 30.90
CA GLY A 187 -0.07 -5.06 30.36
C GLY A 187 1.24 -5.60 29.79
N LEU A 188 2.25 -4.76 29.57
CA LEU A 188 3.56 -5.23 29.10
C LEU A 188 4.44 -5.86 30.19
N SER A 189 4.11 -5.63 31.46
CA SER A 189 4.79 -6.29 32.60
C SER A 189 4.59 -7.81 32.59
N GLU A 190 3.50 -8.28 31.96
CA GLU A 190 3.13 -9.69 31.80
C GLU A 190 3.79 -10.35 30.57
N ARG A 191 4.97 -9.86 30.14
CA ARG A 191 5.73 -10.46 29.04
C ARG A 191 5.95 -11.96 29.32
N PRO A 192 5.52 -12.88 28.44
CA PRO A 192 5.80 -14.28 28.63
C PRO A 192 7.33 -14.52 28.50
N PRO A 193 7.97 -15.12 29.52
CA PRO A 193 9.42 -15.11 29.71
C PRO A 193 10.21 -15.78 28.57
N GLU A 194 9.58 -16.70 27.85
CA GLU A 194 10.16 -17.39 26.69
C GLU A 194 10.18 -16.56 25.40
N TYR A 195 9.60 -15.36 25.42
CA TYR A 195 9.58 -14.45 24.27
C TYR A 195 10.40 -13.18 24.51
N THR A 196 11.14 -12.77 23.49
CA THR A 196 11.83 -11.48 23.45
C THR A 196 11.30 -10.64 22.28
N VAL A 197 11.42 -9.33 22.40
CA VAL A 197 11.08 -8.41 21.32
C VAL A 197 12.35 -7.75 20.83
N GLU A 198 12.59 -7.86 19.54
CA GLU A 198 13.77 -7.31 18.88
C GLU A 198 13.39 -6.23 17.88
N LYS A 199 14.27 -5.24 17.73
CA LYS A 199 14.15 -4.22 16.68
C LYS A 199 14.85 -4.70 15.42
N LEU A 200 14.40 -4.24 14.25
CA LEU A 200 15.12 -4.43 12.99
C LEU A 200 16.60 -4.07 13.15
N SER A 201 17.54 -4.93 12.78
CA SER A 201 18.97 -4.70 12.90
C SER A 201 19.55 -4.09 11.63
N LEU A 202 20.36 -3.04 11.72
CA LEU A 202 21.09 -2.51 10.57
C LEU A 202 22.34 -3.34 10.23
N THR A 203 22.96 -3.96 11.23
CA THR A 203 24.13 -4.82 11.03
C THR A 203 23.74 -6.18 10.46
N ASN A 204 22.58 -6.71 10.89
CA ASN A 204 22.03 -7.98 10.41
C ASN A 204 20.86 -7.78 9.44
N TYR A 205 20.78 -6.63 8.76
CA TYR A 205 19.61 -6.22 7.99
C TYR A 205 19.14 -7.26 6.99
N LYS A 206 20.08 -7.84 6.22
CA LYS A 206 19.74 -8.88 5.24
C LYS A 206 19.10 -10.11 5.88
N GLN A 207 19.57 -10.52 7.05
CA GLN A 207 19.00 -11.64 7.79
C GLN A 207 17.61 -11.29 8.33
N ASP A 208 17.44 -10.08 8.87
CA ASP A 208 16.14 -9.60 9.31
C ASP A 208 15.12 -9.53 8.18
N ILE A 209 15.54 -9.17 6.96
CA ILE A 209 14.67 -9.20 5.79
C ILE A 209 14.35 -10.64 5.35
N ARG A 210 15.25 -11.62 5.56
CA ARG A 210 14.92 -13.04 5.37
C ARG A 210 13.83 -13.48 6.35
N ASP A 211 13.97 -13.12 7.62
CA ASP A 211 12.97 -13.44 8.64
C ASP A 211 11.63 -12.75 8.37
N TYR A 212 11.67 -11.46 7.97
CA TYR A 212 10.50 -10.72 7.51
C TYR A 212 9.79 -11.46 6.37
N ASN A 213 10.52 -11.82 5.30
CA ASN A 213 9.96 -12.47 4.12
C ASN A 213 9.31 -13.81 4.48
N ARG A 214 9.98 -14.61 5.31
CA ARG A 214 9.45 -15.87 5.81
C ARG A 214 8.17 -15.69 6.62
N ILE A 215 8.17 -14.77 7.60
CA ILE A 215 6.99 -14.52 8.44
C ILE A 215 5.80 -14.07 7.60
N ILE A 216 6.01 -13.17 6.63
CA ILE A 216 4.96 -12.71 5.71
C ILE A 216 4.40 -13.88 4.89
N ASN A 217 5.27 -14.64 4.23
CA ASN A 217 4.87 -15.78 3.41
C ASN A 217 4.08 -16.82 4.22
N GLU A 218 4.56 -17.20 5.40
CA GLU A 218 3.87 -18.17 6.26
C GLU A 218 2.55 -17.63 6.84
N SER A 219 2.51 -16.34 7.17
CA SER A 219 1.32 -15.73 7.78
C SER A 219 0.18 -15.54 6.79
N PHE A 220 0.50 -15.22 5.53
CA PHE A 220 -0.50 -14.85 4.53
C PHE A 220 -0.73 -15.92 3.45
N LYS A 221 -0.06 -17.09 3.51
CA LYS A 221 -0.19 -18.17 2.49
C LYS A 221 -1.63 -18.56 2.13
N ASP A 222 -2.56 -18.46 3.08
CA ASP A 222 -3.98 -18.84 2.91
C ASP A 222 -4.89 -17.63 2.64
N HIS A 223 -4.33 -16.42 2.52
CA HIS A 223 -5.09 -15.21 2.23
C HIS A 223 -5.46 -15.16 0.75
N TRP A 224 -6.73 -14.88 0.46
CA TRP A 224 -7.35 -15.01 -0.88
C TRP A 224 -6.62 -14.27 -2.02
N ASN A 225 -5.84 -13.24 -1.70
CA ASN A 225 -5.09 -12.42 -2.65
C ASN A 225 -3.60 -12.29 -2.29
N PHE A 226 -3.04 -13.26 -1.58
CA PHE A 226 -1.62 -13.24 -1.24
C PHE A 226 -0.82 -14.12 -2.17
N PHE A 227 0.26 -13.56 -2.69
CA PHE A 227 1.22 -14.26 -3.53
C PHE A 227 2.55 -14.34 -2.78
N PRO A 228 3.12 -15.55 -2.59
CA PRO A 228 4.41 -15.70 -1.93
C PRO A 228 5.45 -14.81 -2.61
N LEU A 229 6.19 -14.04 -1.82
CA LEU A 229 7.24 -13.13 -2.30
C LEU A 229 8.58 -13.84 -2.27
N SER A 230 9.37 -13.78 -3.35
CA SER A 230 10.73 -14.32 -3.29
C SER A 230 11.59 -13.42 -2.42
N PHE A 231 12.63 -13.99 -1.82
CA PHE A 231 13.54 -13.20 -1.00
C PHE A 231 14.24 -12.12 -1.84
N GLU A 232 14.58 -12.41 -3.09
CA GLU A 232 15.27 -11.49 -4.00
C GLU A 232 14.43 -10.26 -4.30
N GLU A 233 13.12 -10.44 -4.50
CA GLU A 233 12.18 -9.35 -4.76
C GLU A 233 11.96 -8.50 -3.52
N GLU A 234 11.73 -9.13 -2.37
CA GLU A 234 11.60 -8.44 -1.08
C GLU A 234 12.89 -7.68 -0.73
N TRP A 235 14.05 -8.29 -0.98
CA TRP A 235 15.34 -7.66 -0.77
C TRP A 235 15.55 -6.44 -1.66
N ASP A 236 15.11 -6.49 -2.93
CA ASP A 236 15.21 -5.33 -3.81
C ASP A 236 14.38 -4.14 -3.33
N LEU A 237 13.15 -4.41 -2.85
CA LEU A 237 12.32 -3.41 -2.21
C LEU A 237 12.98 -2.86 -0.95
N MET A 238 13.35 -3.74 -0.03
CA MET A 238 13.76 -3.36 1.32
C MET A 238 15.11 -2.63 1.34
N LYS A 239 16.00 -2.85 0.36
CA LYS A 239 17.18 -1.99 0.15
C LYS A 239 16.83 -0.53 -0.11
N THR A 240 15.70 -0.26 -0.77
CA THR A 240 15.25 1.12 -1.04
C THR A 240 14.47 1.65 0.16
N ALA A 241 13.61 0.81 0.75
CA ALA A 241 12.77 1.20 1.88
C ALA A 241 13.61 1.61 3.10
N ILE A 242 14.81 1.05 3.30
CA ILE A 242 15.67 1.39 4.45
C ILE A 242 15.99 2.88 4.57
N LEU A 243 15.97 3.63 3.45
CA LEU A 243 16.19 5.08 3.44
C LEU A 243 15.07 5.87 4.12
N VAL A 244 13.90 5.26 4.25
CA VAL A 244 12.68 5.89 4.77
C VAL A 244 12.08 5.11 5.94
N LEU A 245 12.59 3.92 6.23
CA LEU A 245 12.21 3.11 7.38
C LEU A 245 12.88 3.60 8.65
N LYS A 246 12.07 3.85 9.67
CA LYS A 246 12.58 4.02 11.03
C LYS A 246 12.69 2.65 11.67
N ARG A 247 13.93 2.19 11.90
CA ARG A 247 14.25 0.93 12.59
C ARG A 247 13.40 0.70 13.84
N ASP A 248 13.24 1.76 14.64
CA ASP A 248 12.51 1.69 15.90
C ASP A 248 11.00 1.45 15.74
N TYR A 249 10.47 1.47 14.52
CA TYR A 249 9.07 1.20 14.20
C TYR A 249 8.86 -0.21 13.64
N VAL A 250 9.91 -1.02 13.59
CA VAL A 250 9.87 -2.43 13.18
C VAL A 250 10.24 -3.29 14.38
N ARG A 251 9.35 -4.22 14.72
CA ARG A 251 9.51 -5.14 15.83
C ARG A 251 9.28 -6.57 15.40
N PHE A 252 10.15 -7.44 15.89
CA PHE A 252 10.00 -8.88 15.78
C PHE A 252 9.74 -9.46 17.17
N LEU A 253 8.82 -10.43 17.24
CA LEU A 253 8.72 -11.30 18.40
C LEU A 253 9.60 -12.51 18.17
N VAL A 254 10.44 -12.87 19.13
CA VAL A 254 11.38 -13.98 19.05
C VAL A 254 11.01 -15.04 20.07
N HIS A 255 11.02 -16.29 19.65
CA HIS A 255 10.86 -17.47 20.50
C HIS A 255 11.96 -18.47 20.14
N LYS A 256 12.75 -18.92 21.13
CA LYS A 256 13.85 -19.88 20.93
C LYS A 256 14.78 -19.49 19.76
N ASN A 257 15.27 -18.24 19.77
CA ASN A 257 16.14 -17.66 18.74
C ASN A 257 15.54 -17.58 17.32
N THR A 258 14.23 -17.77 17.17
CA THR A 258 13.52 -17.66 15.90
C THR A 258 12.52 -16.51 15.96
N LYS A 259 12.53 -15.62 14.94
CA LYS A 259 11.52 -14.56 14.80
C LYS A 259 10.20 -15.19 14.35
N VAL A 260 9.11 -15.00 15.10
CA VAL A 260 7.82 -15.68 14.87
C VAL A 260 6.68 -14.71 14.57
N ALA A 261 6.86 -13.42 14.89
CA ALA A 261 5.91 -12.38 14.56
C ALA A 261 6.63 -11.12 14.11
N LEU A 262 5.92 -10.30 13.34
CA LEU A 262 6.37 -9.02 12.82
C LEU A 262 5.29 -7.97 13.06
N ASN A 263 5.70 -6.81 13.57
CA ASN A 263 4.88 -5.62 13.56
C ASN A 263 5.71 -4.44 13.04
N MET A 264 5.16 -3.75 12.04
CA MET A 264 5.87 -2.72 11.29
C MET A 264 4.97 -1.52 11.10
N PHE A 265 5.46 -0.36 11.51
CA PHE A 265 4.89 0.94 11.19
C PHE A 265 5.85 1.74 10.32
N MET A 266 5.30 2.69 9.58
CA MET A 266 6.05 3.68 8.82
C MET A 266 5.54 5.08 9.14
N PRO A 267 6.41 6.10 9.09
CA PRO A 267 5.94 7.49 9.08
C PRO A 267 4.87 7.71 8.02
N ASP A 268 3.81 8.44 8.35
CA ASP A 268 2.92 8.95 7.30
C ASP A 268 3.67 10.06 6.55
N PHE A 269 4.09 9.69 5.35
CA PHE A 269 4.99 10.50 4.55
C PHE A 269 4.36 11.79 4.04
N HIS A 270 3.05 11.97 4.10
CA HIS A 270 2.45 13.28 3.82
C HIS A 270 2.90 14.39 4.77
N GLN A 271 3.38 14.04 5.97
CA GLN A 271 3.94 15.01 6.90
C GLN A 271 5.38 15.40 6.55
N VAL A 272 6.04 14.57 5.75
CA VAL A 272 7.46 14.72 5.38
C VAL A 272 7.59 15.37 4.00
N PHE A 273 6.72 14.96 3.08
CA PHE A 273 6.73 15.41 1.71
C PHE A 273 5.82 16.61 1.53
N THR A 274 6.34 17.67 0.92
CA THR A 274 5.53 18.83 0.55
C THR A 274 5.23 18.79 -0.94
N ASN A 275 4.34 19.65 -1.37
CA ASN A 275 4.13 19.90 -2.79
C ASN A 275 5.44 20.36 -3.45
N GLY A 276 5.80 19.76 -4.59
CA GLY A 276 7.04 20.10 -5.32
C GLY A 276 7.83 18.90 -5.82
N ASP A 277 9.16 19.09 -5.92
CA ASP A 277 10.14 18.17 -6.48
C ASP A 277 10.35 16.92 -5.62
N ASP A 278 10.11 15.76 -6.23
CA ASP A 278 10.20 14.44 -5.61
C ASP A 278 11.62 14.13 -5.08
N THR A 279 12.66 14.66 -5.74
CA THR A 279 14.07 14.51 -5.30
C THR A 279 14.32 15.29 -4.02
N LYS A 280 13.77 16.51 -3.94
CA LYS A 280 13.85 17.36 -2.73
C LYS A 280 13.07 16.74 -1.58
N ASN A 281 11.93 16.14 -1.87
CA ASN A 281 11.13 15.38 -0.93
C ASN A 281 11.89 14.15 -0.40
N MET A 282 12.51 13.36 -1.27
CA MET A 282 13.35 12.22 -0.88
C MET A 282 14.56 12.65 -0.03
N MET A 283 15.21 13.77 -0.36
CA MET A 283 16.25 14.32 0.50
C MET A 283 15.68 14.71 1.88
N ARG A 284 14.53 15.37 1.92
CA ARG A 284 13.87 15.73 3.19
C ARG A 284 13.52 14.52 4.04
N SER A 285 13.07 13.41 3.46
CA SER A 285 12.79 12.20 4.23
C SER A 285 14.04 11.58 4.81
N MET A 286 15.15 11.55 4.08
CA MET A 286 16.44 11.07 4.60
C MET A 286 16.96 11.94 5.77
N PHE A 287 16.64 13.23 5.80
CA PHE A 287 17.04 14.15 6.87
C PHE A 287 15.92 14.43 7.89
N TYR A 288 14.80 13.71 7.83
CA TYR A 288 13.67 13.90 8.73
C TYR A 288 14.00 13.31 10.11
N LYS A 289 14.67 14.11 10.94
CA LYS A 289 15.11 13.71 12.29
C LYS A 289 14.03 13.82 13.36
N LYS A 290 12.94 14.55 13.09
CA LYS A 290 11.82 14.69 14.03
C LYS A 290 10.94 13.44 13.94
N ALA A 291 10.33 13.04 15.06
CA ALA A 291 9.29 12.03 14.98
C ALA A 291 8.08 12.58 14.21
N PRO A 292 7.44 11.76 13.36
CA PRO A 292 6.21 12.18 12.71
C PRO A 292 5.10 12.32 13.75
N LYS A 293 4.12 13.20 13.54
CA LYS A 293 2.93 13.23 14.41
C LYS A 293 2.04 12.01 14.18
N ARG A 294 2.10 11.41 12.98
CA ARG A 294 1.33 10.24 12.58
C ARG A 294 2.17 9.13 11.94
N VAL A 295 1.85 7.88 12.25
CA VAL A 295 2.40 6.68 11.59
C VAL A 295 1.29 5.81 11.00
N ARG A 296 1.63 5.02 9.99
CA ARG A 296 0.75 4.02 9.37
C ARG A 296 1.26 2.61 9.66
N GLY A 297 0.38 1.71 10.05
CA GLY A 297 0.67 0.29 10.20
C GLY A 297 0.85 -0.32 8.81
N VAL A 298 2.02 -0.89 8.54
CA VAL A 298 2.30 -1.56 7.26
C VAL A 298 1.86 -3.01 7.33
N THR A 299 2.32 -3.72 8.37
CA THR A 299 1.99 -5.13 8.55
C THR A 299 2.05 -5.51 10.03
N THR A 300 1.15 -6.40 10.41
CA THR A 300 1.09 -7.01 11.74
C THR A 300 0.70 -8.47 11.53
N CYS A 301 1.68 -9.36 11.63
CA CYS A 301 1.47 -10.77 11.32
C CYS A 301 2.26 -11.69 12.24
N ILE A 302 1.79 -12.93 12.33
CA ILE A 302 2.35 -13.98 13.16
C ILE A 302 2.13 -15.32 12.46
N ILE A 303 3.16 -16.16 12.48
CA ILE A 303 3.11 -17.47 11.84
C ILE A 303 2.03 -18.34 12.52
N PRO A 304 1.35 -19.24 11.78
CA PRO A 304 0.12 -19.88 12.23
C PRO A 304 0.19 -20.56 13.61
N GLU A 305 1.32 -21.19 13.95
CA GLU A 305 1.54 -21.96 15.18
C GLU A 305 1.53 -21.11 16.46
N TYR A 306 1.62 -19.78 16.31
CA TYR A 306 1.66 -18.81 17.42
C TYR A 306 0.40 -17.96 17.52
N ARG A 307 -0.62 -18.20 16.67
CA ARG A 307 -1.92 -17.52 16.72
C ARG A 307 -2.70 -17.89 17.98
N GLY A 308 -3.66 -17.04 18.36
CA GLY A 308 -4.56 -17.29 19.50
C GLY A 308 -3.94 -17.10 20.90
N LYS A 309 -2.64 -16.80 20.99
CA LYS A 309 -1.89 -16.70 22.26
C LYS A 309 -1.71 -15.27 22.79
N GLY A 310 -2.40 -14.27 22.21
CA GLY A 310 -2.22 -12.85 22.57
C GLY A 310 -0.88 -12.21 22.14
N LEU A 311 0.05 -13.00 21.60
CA LEU A 311 1.41 -12.59 21.24
C LEU A 311 1.48 -11.46 20.20
N LEU A 312 0.57 -11.46 19.21
CA LEU A 312 0.52 -10.42 18.18
C LEU A 312 0.12 -9.06 18.77
N LYS A 313 -0.82 -9.06 19.73
CA LYS A 313 -1.20 -7.85 20.48
C LYS A 313 -0.03 -7.36 21.33
N TYR A 314 0.70 -8.28 21.97
CA TYR A 314 1.86 -7.97 22.79
C TYR A 314 2.96 -7.24 21.99
N VAL A 315 3.44 -7.83 20.88
CA VAL A 315 4.50 -7.21 20.05
C VAL A 315 4.06 -5.86 19.46
N ARG A 316 2.80 -5.74 19.03
CA ARG A 316 2.24 -4.48 18.56
C ARG A 316 2.24 -3.42 19.65
N ASN A 317 1.82 -3.78 20.85
CA ASN A 317 1.71 -2.87 21.98
C ASN A 317 3.10 -2.37 22.46
N GLU A 318 4.11 -3.24 22.48
CA GLU A 318 5.50 -2.82 22.73
C GLU A 318 5.98 -1.81 21.68
N ASN A 319 5.72 -2.09 20.40
CA ASN A 319 6.10 -1.18 19.32
C ASN A 319 5.40 0.18 19.45
N LEU A 320 4.09 0.18 19.75
CA LEU A 320 3.30 1.39 19.97
C LEU A 320 3.86 2.25 21.11
N LEU A 321 4.31 1.67 22.23
CA LEU A 321 4.94 2.48 23.28
C LEU A 321 6.24 3.13 22.82
N GLY A 322 7.07 2.42 22.05
CA GLY A 322 8.27 3.01 21.45
C GLY A 322 7.93 4.16 20.50
N ILE A 323 6.89 3.98 19.68
CA ILE A 323 6.35 4.99 18.77
C ILE A 323 5.82 6.22 19.54
N PHE A 324 5.07 6.03 20.64
CA PHE A 324 4.56 7.13 21.45
C PHE A 324 5.66 7.85 22.23
N ALA A 325 6.67 7.12 22.71
CA ALA A 325 7.84 7.71 23.38
C ALA A 325 8.63 8.64 22.45
N ASP A 326 8.60 8.37 21.14
CA ASP A 326 9.17 9.27 20.13
C ASP A 326 8.34 10.54 19.90
N GLY A 327 7.12 10.65 20.43
CA GLY A 327 6.24 11.82 20.28
C GLY A 327 5.21 11.70 19.15
N VAL A 328 4.96 10.49 18.64
CA VAL A 328 3.87 10.22 17.69
C VAL A 328 2.53 10.33 18.42
N LEU A 329 1.56 11.01 17.81
CA LEU A 329 0.25 11.32 18.40
C LEU A 329 -0.90 10.53 17.77
N GLU A 330 -0.72 10.05 16.55
CA GLU A 330 -1.74 9.34 15.77
C GLU A 330 -1.17 8.10 15.10
N VAL A 331 -1.95 7.02 15.10
CA VAL A 331 -1.62 5.76 14.44
C VAL A 331 -2.79 5.38 13.56
N GLU A 332 -2.52 5.07 12.30
CA GLU A 332 -3.52 4.58 11.37
C GLU A 332 -3.20 3.14 10.96
N SER A 333 -4.22 2.28 10.85
CA SER A 333 -4.08 0.95 10.26
C SER A 333 -4.27 1.08 8.74
N SER A 334 -3.32 0.60 7.93
CA SER A 334 -3.35 0.76 6.47
C SER A 334 -4.69 0.34 5.82
N TYR A 335 -4.92 -0.96 5.70
CA TYR A 335 -6.14 -1.53 5.14
C TYR A 335 -6.41 -2.88 5.79
N ILE A 336 -7.64 -3.04 6.27
CA ILE A 336 -8.16 -4.28 6.81
C ILE A 336 -9.30 -4.69 5.89
N ASP A 337 -9.20 -5.88 5.30
CA ASP A 337 -10.25 -6.45 4.45
C ASP A 337 -11.59 -6.50 5.21
N GLN A 338 -12.69 -6.16 4.54
CA GLN A 338 -14.04 -6.18 5.12
C GLN A 338 -14.40 -7.49 5.82
N ASP A 339 -13.85 -8.63 5.38
CA ASP A 339 -14.14 -9.95 5.94
C ASP A 339 -13.22 -10.30 7.13
N ASN A 340 -12.19 -9.49 7.41
CA ASN A 340 -11.28 -9.69 8.53
C ASN A 340 -11.83 -9.09 9.83
N ILE A 341 -12.96 -9.64 10.29
CA ILE A 341 -13.69 -9.19 11.48
C ILE A 341 -12.79 -9.15 12.72
N ASN A 342 -11.92 -10.16 12.90
CA ASN A 342 -11.00 -10.23 14.03
C ASN A 342 -10.05 -9.02 14.09
N SER A 343 -9.50 -8.59 12.96
CA SER A 343 -8.62 -7.43 12.91
C SER A 343 -9.38 -6.12 13.07
N LEU A 344 -10.59 -6.01 12.52
CA LEU A 344 -11.47 -4.84 12.71
C LEU A 344 -11.84 -4.65 14.18
N GLU A 345 -12.31 -5.71 14.84
CA GLU A 345 -12.68 -5.66 16.26
C GLU A 345 -11.46 -5.44 17.17
N ASN A 346 -10.30 -6.04 16.84
CA ASN A 346 -9.07 -5.76 17.57
C ASN A 346 -8.67 -4.28 17.50
N SER A 347 -8.76 -3.66 16.32
CA SER A 347 -8.50 -2.22 16.14
C SER A 347 -9.51 -1.36 16.89
N LYS A 348 -10.81 -1.65 16.79
CA LYS A 348 -11.84 -0.92 17.55
C LYS A 348 -11.63 -1.01 19.06
N SER A 349 -11.19 -2.17 19.56
CA SER A 349 -10.91 -2.38 20.99
C SER A 349 -9.79 -1.49 21.56
N THR A 350 -9.00 -0.84 20.69
CA THR A 350 -8.00 0.16 21.11
C THR A 350 -8.58 1.57 21.20
N GLY A 351 -9.87 1.76 20.89
CA GLY A 351 -10.50 3.06 20.69
C GLY A 351 -10.30 3.65 19.29
N ALA A 352 -9.73 2.88 18.35
CA ALA A 352 -9.59 3.33 16.97
C ALA A 352 -10.96 3.50 16.30
N LYS A 353 -11.10 4.53 15.47
CA LYS A 353 -12.33 4.86 14.73
C LYS A 353 -12.12 4.66 13.24
N TYR A 354 -13.19 4.35 12.50
CA TYR A 354 -13.13 4.30 11.03
C TYR A 354 -12.61 5.63 10.48
N SER A 355 -11.63 5.54 9.58
CA SER A 355 -10.99 6.67 8.96
C SER A 355 -11.26 6.73 7.46
N HIS A 356 -11.05 5.61 6.76
CA HIS A 356 -11.21 5.54 5.29
C HIS A 356 -11.77 4.17 4.86
N GLU A 357 -12.53 4.18 3.77
CA GLU A 357 -12.97 3.01 3.01
C GLU A 357 -12.28 3.03 1.65
N PHE A 358 -11.65 1.92 1.28
CA PHE A 358 -11.00 1.71 0.00
C PHE A 358 -11.72 0.62 -0.77
N ASN A 359 -12.01 0.90 -2.04
CA ASN A 359 -12.83 0.04 -2.89
C ASN A 359 -11.98 -0.60 -3.99
N LEU A 360 -12.04 -1.92 -4.06
CA LEU A 360 -11.44 -2.71 -5.12
C LEU A 360 -12.50 -3.08 -6.14
N PHE A 361 -12.15 -2.96 -7.41
CA PHE A 361 -13.01 -3.24 -8.55
C PHE A 361 -12.42 -4.37 -9.41
N SER A 362 -13.25 -4.93 -10.28
CA SER A 362 -12.87 -5.78 -11.40
C SER A 362 -13.33 -5.13 -12.70
N LEU A 363 -12.60 -5.35 -13.80
CA LEU A 363 -13.08 -5.03 -15.13
C LEU A 363 -14.20 -6.03 -15.51
N ASN A 364 -15.37 -5.50 -15.90
CA ASN A 364 -16.56 -6.28 -16.27
C ASN A 364 -16.44 -7.02 -17.60
#